data_AF-A0A524FNN5-F1
#
_entry.id   AF-A0A524FNN5-F1
#
_cell.length_a   1.000
_cell.length_b   1.000
_cell.length_c   1.000
_cell.angle_alpha   90.00
_cell.angle_beta   90.00
_cell.angle_gamma   90.00
#
_symmetry.space_group_name_H-M   'P 1'
#
loop_
_entity.id
_entity.type
_entity.pdbx_description
1 polymer ?
#
loop_
_entity_poly.entity_id
_entity_poly.type
_entity_poly.pdbx_seq_one_letter_code
_entity_poly.pdbx_strand_id
1 'polypeptide(L)'
;MVGRDFLFAVLIGVCLFLSDFVTGWLTSISAGIPVIFIMAIIIGIIAGTVTNGLFATALTWIISIPLGILIAPVVLPEYIGPDADLFVLAIFVPLWALRGTFNYQSEGNFLETIIAGLGYLVIIIFIGPVIYVVSVTFGILGGVIGKLLRNVLKREIKNQTSVYN
;
A
#
# COMPACT_ATOMS: atom_id res chain seq x y z
N MET A 1 -2.36 -10.45 -23.48
CA MET A 1 -1.81 -11.42 -22.53
C MET A 1 -1.27 -10.66 -21.32
N VAL A 2 -1.67 -11.04 -20.11
CA VAL A 2 -1.11 -10.46 -18.88
C VAL A 2 0.35 -10.92 -18.76
N GLY A 3 1.30 -9.99 -18.68
CA GLY A 3 2.71 -10.31 -18.57
C GLY A 3 3.04 -10.93 -17.20
N ARG A 4 4.01 -11.86 -17.14
CA ARG A 4 4.47 -12.48 -15.88
C ARG A 4 4.84 -11.43 -14.82
N ASP A 5 5.49 -10.35 -15.25
CA ASP A 5 5.90 -9.24 -14.39
C ASP A 5 4.72 -8.52 -13.74
N PHE A 6 3.57 -8.44 -14.41
CA PHE A 6 2.36 -7.86 -13.86
C PHE A 6 1.81 -8.73 -12.73
N LEU A 7 1.68 -10.05 -12.96
CA LEU A 7 1.20 -10.99 -11.94
C LEU A 7 2.14 -11.02 -10.74
N PHE A 8 3.45 -10.98 -10.98
CA PHE A 8 4.45 -10.93 -9.94
C PHE A 8 4.39 -9.63 -9.12
N ALA A 9 4.18 -8.48 -9.78
CA ALA A 9 3.99 -7.20 -9.10
C ALA A 9 2.75 -7.20 -8.19
N VAL A 10 1.63 -7.75 -8.65
CA VAL A 10 0.40 -7.90 -7.84
C VAL A 10 0.64 -8.81 -6.65
N LEU A 11 1.27 -9.97 -6.86
CA LEU A 11 1.55 -10.92 -5.79
C LEU A 11 2.47 -10.32 -4.71
N ILE A 12 3.55 -9.64 -5.12
CA ILE A 12 4.43 -8.91 -4.21
C ILE A 12 3.65 -7.83 -3.46
N GLY A 13 2.81 -7.06 -4.15
CA GLY A 13 1.98 -6.03 -3.56
C GLY A 13 1.04 -6.58 -2.48
N VAL A 14 0.39 -7.71 -2.76
CA VAL A 14 -0.51 -8.38 -1.81
C VAL A 14 0.27 -8.86 -0.58
N CYS A 15 1.42 -9.51 -0.78
CA CYS A 15 2.28 -9.96 0.31
C CYS A 15 2.78 -8.79 1.17
N LEU A 16 3.20 -7.68 0.55
CA LEU A 16 3.64 -6.48 1.27
C LEU A 16 2.49 -5.90 2.10
N PHE A 17 1.31 -5.74 1.50
CA PHE A 17 0.14 -5.23 2.21
C PHE A 17 -0.20 -6.09 3.42
N LEU A 18 -0.34 -7.41 3.25
CA LEU A 18 -0.72 -8.30 4.35
C LEU A 18 0.38 -8.36 5.43
N SER A 19 1.65 -8.36 5.03
CA SER A 19 2.77 -8.31 5.96
C SER A 19 2.75 -7.06 6.83
N ASP A 20 2.59 -5.87 6.23
CA ASP A 20 2.52 -4.62 6.99
C ASP A 20 1.19 -4.46 7.74
N PHE A 21 0.09 -5.01 7.22
CA PHE A 21 -1.19 -5.03 7.92
C PHE A 21 -1.08 -5.74 9.27
N VAL A 22 -0.42 -6.90 9.30
CA VAL A 22 -0.22 -7.71 10.50
C VAL A 22 0.83 -7.13 11.44
N THR A 23 1.96 -6.64 10.90
CA THR A 23 3.14 -6.32 11.72
C THR A 23 3.46 -4.83 11.83
N GLY A 24 2.98 -4.00 10.90
CA GLY A 24 3.25 -2.56 10.86
C GLY A 24 4.70 -2.16 10.63
N TRP A 25 5.54 -3.05 10.09
CA TRP A 25 6.97 -2.75 9.91
C TRP A 25 7.21 -1.65 8.86
N LEU A 26 6.46 -1.63 7.74
CA LEU A 26 6.58 -0.55 6.74
C LEU A 26 6.03 0.76 7.30
N THR A 27 4.93 0.67 8.06
CA THR A 27 4.34 1.81 8.77
C THR A 27 5.35 2.45 9.74
N SER A 28 6.11 1.63 10.47
CA SER A 28 7.09 2.10 11.44
C SER A 28 8.26 2.85 10.80
N ILE A 29 8.64 2.48 9.57
CA ILE A 29 9.75 3.12 8.85
C ILE A 29 9.32 4.23 7.89
N SER A 30 8.01 4.40 7.63
CA SER A 30 7.52 5.35 6.62
C SER A 30 7.47 6.82 7.09
N ALA A 31 7.79 7.10 8.37
CA ALA A 31 7.98 8.45 8.91
C ALA A 31 6.87 9.46 8.58
N GLY A 32 5.59 9.04 8.64
CA GLY A 32 4.44 9.90 8.33
C GLY A 32 3.94 9.80 6.88
N ILE A 33 4.65 9.10 6.00
CA ILE A 33 4.20 8.83 4.63
C ILE A 33 3.22 7.64 4.66
N PRO A 34 2.06 7.70 3.98
CA PRO A 34 1.16 6.57 3.95
C PRO A 34 1.82 5.43 3.19
N VAL A 35 1.91 4.28 3.84
CA VAL A 35 2.66 3.10 3.36
C VAL A 35 2.18 2.64 1.99
N ILE A 36 0.89 2.82 1.69
CA ILE A 36 0.33 2.45 0.40
C ILE A 36 1.00 3.18 -0.77
N PHE A 37 1.59 4.37 -0.56
CA PHE A 37 2.38 5.07 -1.58
C PHE A 37 3.71 4.36 -1.85
N ILE A 38 4.40 3.94 -0.79
CA ILE A 38 5.67 3.20 -0.88
C ILE A 38 5.44 1.87 -1.59
N MET A 39 4.41 1.13 -1.16
CA MET A 39 3.99 -0.12 -1.80
C MET A 39 3.65 0.10 -3.28
N ALA A 40 2.89 1.14 -3.62
CA ALA A 40 2.55 1.46 -5.00
C ALA A 40 3.80 1.70 -5.87
N ILE A 41 4.80 2.41 -5.35
CA ILE A 41 6.08 2.61 -6.06
C ILE A 41 6.77 1.26 -6.29
N ILE A 42 6.86 0.40 -5.28
CA ILE A 42 7.51 -0.92 -5.38
C ILE A 42 6.80 -1.78 -6.43
N ILE A 43 5.46 -1.85 -6.37
CA ILE A 43 4.63 -2.57 -7.34
C ILE A 43 4.89 -2.04 -8.75
N GLY A 44 4.92 -0.71 -8.92
CA GLY A 44 5.23 -0.07 -10.20
C GLY A 44 6.62 -0.43 -10.74
N ILE A 45 7.65 -0.39 -9.88
CA ILE A 45 9.04 -0.73 -10.27
C ILE A 45 9.09 -2.16 -10.81
N ILE A 46 8.46 -3.09 -10.11
CA ILE A 46 8.42 -4.51 -10.50
C ILE A 46 7.65 -4.68 -11.82
N ALA A 47 6.50 -4.01 -11.95
CA ALA A 47 5.67 -4.05 -13.15
C ALA A 47 6.39 -3.50 -14.41
N GLY A 48 7.36 -2.59 -14.22
CA GLY A 48 8.32 -2.18 -15.24
C GLY A 48 7.79 -1.32 -16.38
N THR A 49 6.50 -0.93 -16.34
CA THR A 49 5.87 0.01 -17.27
C THR A 49 4.80 0.82 -16.56
N VAL A 50 4.47 1.99 -17.09
CA VAL A 50 3.43 2.89 -16.55
C VAL A 50 2.08 2.20 -16.45
N THR A 51 1.61 1.60 -17.55
CA THR A 51 0.31 0.95 -17.62
C THR A 51 0.22 -0.23 -16.67
N ASN A 52 1.24 -1.10 -16.64
CA ASN A 52 1.23 -2.24 -15.72
C ASN A 52 1.33 -1.79 -14.26
N GLY A 53 2.12 -0.74 -13.95
CA GLY A 53 2.24 -0.22 -12.59
C GLY A 53 0.91 0.31 -12.06
N LEU A 54 0.18 1.08 -12.88
CA LEU A 54 -1.16 1.58 -12.54
C LEU A 54 -2.12 0.43 -12.23
N PHE A 55 -2.26 -0.51 -13.16
CA PHE A 55 -3.23 -1.60 -13.01
C PHE A 55 -2.83 -2.60 -11.94
N ALA A 56 -1.53 -2.86 -11.75
CA ALA A 56 -1.05 -3.77 -10.71
C ALA A 56 -1.32 -3.20 -9.32
N THR A 57 -1.08 -1.90 -9.12
CA THR A 57 -1.39 -1.22 -7.85
C THR A 57 -2.89 -1.24 -7.57
N ALA A 58 -3.73 -0.88 -8.56
CA ALA A 58 -5.18 -0.92 -8.39
C ALA A 58 -5.70 -2.33 -8.06
N LEU A 59 -5.23 -3.35 -8.80
CA LEU A 59 -5.62 -4.73 -8.56
C LEU A 59 -5.12 -5.25 -7.21
N THR A 60 -3.94 -4.79 -6.77
CA THR A 60 -3.42 -5.11 -5.44
C THR A 60 -4.39 -4.64 -4.37
N TRP A 61 -4.87 -3.39 -4.41
CA TRP A 61 -5.85 -2.90 -3.43
C TRP A 61 -7.17 -3.65 -3.46
N ILE A 62 -7.67 -3.97 -4.65
CA ILE A 62 -8.91 -4.74 -4.85
C ILE A 62 -8.81 -6.14 -4.22
N ILE A 63 -7.63 -6.75 -4.21
CA ILE A 63 -7.41 -8.09 -3.64
C ILE A 63 -7.06 -8.00 -2.14
N SER A 64 -6.12 -7.14 -1.80
CA SER A 64 -5.55 -6.99 -0.46
C SER A 64 -6.57 -6.53 0.58
N ILE A 65 -7.47 -5.60 0.23
CA ILE A 65 -8.47 -5.09 1.18
C ILE A 65 -9.45 -6.20 1.59
N PRO A 66 -10.09 -6.95 0.67
CA PRO A 66 -10.91 -8.10 1.04
C PRO A 66 -10.15 -9.18 1.83
N LEU A 67 -8.91 -9.49 1.44
CA LEU A 67 -8.10 -10.44 2.22
C LEU A 67 -7.82 -9.91 3.62
N GLY A 68 -7.52 -8.62 3.76
CA GLY A 68 -7.39 -7.93 5.03
C GLY A 68 -8.65 -8.08 5.88
N ILE A 69 -9.83 -7.82 5.31
CA ILE A 69 -11.13 -7.98 5.99
C ILE A 69 -11.31 -9.40 6.55
N LEU A 70 -10.93 -10.42 5.78
CA LEU A 70 -11.06 -11.81 6.19
C LEU A 70 -10.10 -12.21 7.31
N ILE A 71 -8.87 -11.68 7.32
CA ILE A 71 -7.87 -12.04 8.34
C ILE A 71 -7.91 -11.13 9.57
N ALA A 72 -8.47 -9.92 9.43
CA ALA A 72 -8.42 -8.87 10.45
C ALA A 72 -8.89 -9.33 11.84
N PRO A 73 -10.03 -10.03 12.00
CA PRO A 73 -10.47 -10.51 13.32
C PRO A 73 -9.49 -11.48 14.00
N VAL A 74 -8.68 -12.19 13.20
CA VAL A 74 -7.73 -13.19 13.71
C VAL A 74 -6.39 -12.54 14.08
N VAL A 75 -5.93 -11.60 13.26
CA VAL A 75 -4.59 -10.99 13.40
C VAL A 75 -4.59 -9.70 14.23
N LEU A 76 -5.75 -9.06 14.41
CA LEU A 76 -5.93 -7.85 15.21
C LEU A 76 -7.11 -7.99 16.22
N PRO A 77 -7.17 -9.06 17.03
CA PRO A 77 -8.30 -9.33 17.91
C PRO A 77 -8.47 -8.29 19.03
N GLU A 78 -7.41 -7.54 19.36
CA GLU A 78 -7.44 -6.47 20.38
C GLU A 78 -8.12 -5.20 19.88
N TYR A 79 -8.12 -4.97 18.56
CA TYR A 79 -8.68 -3.77 17.93
C TYR A 79 -10.07 -4.01 17.33
N ILE A 80 -10.42 -5.29 17.12
CA ILE A 80 -11.63 -5.71 16.42
C ILE A 80 -12.41 -6.60 17.37
N GLY A 81 -13.58 -6.12 17.78
CA GLY A 81 -14.48 -6.92 18.61
C GLY A 81 -14.87 -8.23 17.91
N PRO A 82 -15.12 -9.31 18.68
CA PRO A 82 -15.47 -10.62 18.11
C PRO A 82 -16.75 -10.59 17.25
N ASP A 83 -17.60 -9.58 17.46
CA ASP A 83 -18.87 -9.39 16.76
C ASP A 83 -18.81 -8.30 15.68
N ALA A 84 -17.62 -7.86 15.28
CA ALA A 84 -17.47 -6.85 14.23
C ALA A 84 -18.07 -7.35 12.91
N ASP A 85 -19.03 -6.61 12.36
CA ASP A 85 -19.66 -6.96 11.10
C ASP A 85 -18.74 -6.65 9.89
N LEU A 86 -19.12 -7.17 8.73
CA LEU A 86 -18.37 -6.96 7.48
C LEU A 86 -18.24 -5.48 7.11
N PHE A 87 -19.22 -4.65 7.50
CA PHE A 87 -19.22 -3.22 7.18
C PHE A 87 -18.17 -2.47 7.99
N VAL A 88 -18.10 -2.73 9.29
CA VAL A 88 -17.08 -2.20 10.20
C VAL A 88 -15.69 -2.62 9.73
N LEU A 89 -15.50 -3.88 9.35
CA LEU A 89 -14.23 -4.37 8.81
C LEU A 89 -13.85 -3.70 7.47
N ALA A 90 -14.83 -3.49 6.59
CA ALA A 90 -14.62 -2.84 5.30
C ALA A 90 -14.20 -1.37 5.43
N ILE A 91 -14.58 -0.70 6.53
CA ILE A 91 -14.07 0.62 6.87
C ILE A 91 -12.70 0.49 7.55
N PHE A 92 -12.61 -0.33 8.60
CA PHE A 92 -11.43 -0.45 9.46
C PHE A 92 -10.17 -0.81 8.68
N VAL A 93 -10.22 -1.81 7.80
CA VAL A 93 -9.02 -2.34 7.12
C VAL A 93 -8.34 -1.28 6.25
N PRO A 94 -9.05 -0.56 5.35
CA PRO A 94 -8.48 0.58 4.64
C PRO A 94 -7.92 1.67 5.57
N LEU A 95 -8.59 1.98 6.69
CA LEU A 95 -8.10 3.01 7.61
C LEU A 95 -6.82 2.56 8.32
N TRP A 96 -6.77 1.29 8.73
CA TRP A 96 -5.62 0.69 9.39
C TRP A 96 -4.39 0.70 8.49
N ALA A 97 -4.56 0.47 7.18
CA ALA A 97 -3.49 0.59 6.20
C ALA A 97 -2.96 2.03 6.02
N LEU A 98 -3.71 3.04 6.47
CA LEU A 98 -3.34 4.45 6.47
C LEU A 98 -2.85 4.95 7.84
N ARG A 99 -2.70 4.08 8.83
CA ARG A 99 -2.36 4.51 10.21
C ARG A 99 -1.02 5.26 10.32
N GLY A 100 -0.06 4.95 9.46
CA GLY A 100 1.25 5.62 9.44
C GLY A 100 1.22 7.09 9.06
N THR A 101 0.13 7.57 8.44
CA THR A 101 0.02 8.97 8.01
C THR A 101 -0.23 9.95 9.14
N PHE A 102 -0.64 9.46 10.31
CA PHE A 102 -1.08 10.34 11.37
C PHE A 102 -0.65 9.79 12.72
N ASN A 103 0.53 10.23 13.17
CA ASN A 103 0.93 10.11 14.56
C ASN A 103 0.15 11.14 15.37
N TYR A 104 -1.05 10.77 15.82
CA TYR A 104 -1.80 11.58 16.77
C TYR A 104 -1.35 11.22 18.19
N GLN A 105 -0.45 12.02 18.76
CA GLN A 105 -0.17 12.03 20.19
C GLN A 105 -1.06 13.09 20.83
N SER A 106 -2.17 12.67 21.43
CA SER A 106 -2.97 13.56 22.28
C SER A 106 -2.42 13.56 23.69
N GLU A 107 -1.87 14.69 24.12
CA GLU A 107 -1.67 15.01 25.54
C GLU A 107 -2.88 15.79 26.11
N GLY A 108 -3.98 15.88 25.36
CA GLY A 108 -5.16 16.70 25.68
C GLY A 108 -6.15 16.02 26.62
N ASN A 109 -7.06 16.81 27.18
CA ASN A 109 -8.16 16.32 28.01
C ASN A 109 -9.03 15.31 27.24
N PHE A 110 -9.80 14.46 27.97
CA PHE A 110 -10.67 13.43 27.38
C PHE A 110 -11.56 13.96 26.23
N LEU A 111 -12.11 15.17 26.39
CA LEU A 111 -12.95 15.81 25.38
C LEU A 111 -12.18 16.16 24.09
N GLU A 112 -10.94 16.64 24.22
CA GLU A 112 -10.07 16.98 23.07
C GLU A 112 -9.65 15.72 22.32
N THR A 113 -9.33 14.65 23.05
CA THR A 113 -9.00 13.35 22.46
C THR A 113 -10.18 12.79 21.65
N ILE A 114 -11.41 12.93 22.15
CA ILE A 114 -12.62 12.52 21.42
C ILE A 114 -12.85 13.38 20.19
N ILE A 115 -12.79 14.71 20.33
CA ILE A 115 -13.05 15.63 19.21
C ILE A 115 -12.01 15.45 18.11
N ALA A 116 -10.73 15.31 18.48
CA ALA A 116 -9.67 15.05 17.54
C ALA A 116 -9.79 13.65 16.92
N GLY A 117 -10.13 12.62 17.70
CA GLY A 117 -10.40 11.27 17.19
C GLY A 117 -11.57 11.23 16.19
N LEU A 118 -12.65 11.97 16.46
CA LEU A 118 -13.80 12.11 15.55
C LEU A 118 -13.45 12.91 14.30
N GLY A 119 -12.75 14.04 14.45
CA GLY A 119 -12.26 14.83 13.32
C GLY A 119 -11.32 14.01 12.44
N TYR A 120 -10.49 13.19 13.06
CA TYR A 120 -9.58 12.28 12.41
C TYR A 120 -10.33 11.17 11.63
N LEU A 121 -11.37 10.62 12.23
CA LEU A 121 -12.24 9.63 11.59
C LEU A 121 -12.98 10.21 10.37
N VAL A 122 -13.47 11.46 10.46
CA VAL A 122 -14.07 12.18 9.32
C VAL A 122 -13.03 12.40 8.21
N ILE A 123 -11.84 12.91 8.56
CA ILE A 123 -10.73 13.12 7.62
C ILE A 123 -10.40 11.80 6.91
N ILE A 124 -10.26 10.69 7.63
CA ILE A 124 -9.91 9.42 7.01
C ILE A 124 -11.04 8.86 6.14
N ILE A 125 -12.32 8.97 6.54
CA ILE A 125 -13.43 8.44 5.72
C ILE A 125 -13.52 9.17 4.37
N PHE A 126 -13.31 10.49 4.35
CA PHE A 126 -13.38 11.27 3.12
C PHE A 126 -12.06 11.32 2.35
N ILE A 127 -10.93 11.44 3.04
CA ILE A 127 -9.60 11.54 2.41
C ILE A 127 -9.02 10.16 2.11
N GLY A 128 -9.37 9.11 2.85
CA GLY A 128 -8.89 7.75 2.64
C GLY A 128 -9.10 7.23 1.21
N PRO A 129 -10.33 7.30 0.65
CA PRO A 129 -10.56 6.96 -0.75
C PRO A 129 -9.69 7.77 -1.72
N VAL A 130 -9.51 9.06 -1.45
CA VAL A 130 -8.62 9.94 -2.24
C VAL A 130 -7.18 9.47 -2.15
N ILE A 131 -6.69 9.12 -0.95
CA ILE A 131 -5.34 8.58 -0.74
C ILE A 131 -5.15 7.28 -1.53
N TYR A 132 -6.14 6.38 -1.55
CA TYR A 132 -6.06 5.16 -2.37
C TYR A 132 -6.03 5.47 -3.87
N VAL A 133 -6.85 6.39 -4.37
CA VAL A 133 -6.81 6.82 -5.78
C VAL A 133 -5.47 7.46 -6.13
N VAL A 134 -4.96 8.34 -5.27
CA VAL A 134 -3.66 8.99 -5.45
C VAL A 134 -2.54 7.95 -5.41
N SER A 135 -2.62 6.92 -4.56
CA SER A 135 -1.60 5.86 -4.49
C SER A 135 -1.42 5.14 -5.83
N VAL A 136 -2.49 4.98 -6.61
CA VAL A 136 -2.42 4.37 -7.95
C VAL A 136 -1.52 5.19 -8.88
N THR A 137 -1.50 6.52 -8.74
CA THR A 137 -0.60 7.41 -9.50
C THR A 137 0.87 7.21 -9.10
N PHE A 138 1.15 6.85 -7.84
CA PHE A 138 2.51 6.47 -7.44
C PHE A 138 2.97 5.15 -8.08
N GLY A 139 2.03 4.27 -8.44
CA GLY A 139 2.30 3.10 -9.29
C GLY A 139 2.83 3.48 -10.69
N ILE A 140 2.37 4.61 -11.25
CA ILE A 140 2.90 5.15 -12.51
C ILE A 140 4.36 5.56 -12.34
N LEU A 141 4.67 6.31 -11.28
CA LEU A 141 6.03 6.74 -10.96
C LEU A 141 6.96 5.53 -10.82
N GLY A 142 6.54 4.51 -10.06
CA GLY A 142 7.26 3.25 -9.96
C GLY A 142 7.47 2.60 -11.33
N GLY A 143 6.45 2.58 -12.19
CA GLY A 143 6.53 2.05 -13.55
C GLY A 143 7.56 2.75 -14.43
N VAL A 144 7.69 4.08 -14.32
CA VAL A 144 8.72 4.87 -15.02
C VAL A 144 10.11 4.47 -14.51
N ILE A 145 10.30 4.43 -13.19
CA ILE A 145 11.57 4.05 -12.56
C ILE A 145 11.97 2.63 -12.97
N GLY A 146 11.05 1.68 -12.90
CA GLY A 146 11.28 0.28 -13.30
C GLY A 146 11.69 0.14 -14.76
N LYS A 147 11.08 0.93 -15.66
CA LYS A 147 11.46 0.95 -17.08
C LYS A 147 12.89 1.47 -17.28
N LEU A 148 13.25 2.55 -16.58
CA LEU A 148 14.60 3.12 -16.64
C LEU A 148 15.65 2.12 -16.14
N LEU A 149 15.41 1.50 -14.98
CA LEU A 149 16.31 0.49 -14.41
C LEU A 149 16.53 -0.69 -15.37
N ARG A 150 15.46 -1.22 -15.97
CA ARG A 150 15.55 -2.31 -16.95
C ARG A 150 16.35 -1.92 -18.18
N ASN A 151 16.23 -0.68 -18.65
CA ASN A 151 16.99 -0.20 -19.80
C ASN A 151 18.48 -0.04 -19.48
N VAL A 152 18.81 0.47 -18.29
CA VAL A 152 20.20 0.59 -17.82
C VAL A 152 20.84 -0.79 -17.70
N LEU A 153 20.17 -1.73 -17.00
CA LEU A 153 20.67 -3.10 -16.84
C LEU A 153 20.88 -3.82 -18.18
N LYS A 154 19.94 -3.68 -19.13
CA LYS A 154 20.10 -4.26 -20.47
C LYS A 154 21.29 -3.67 -21.22
N ARG A 155 21.56 -2.38 -21.07
CA ARG A 155 22.70 -1.71 -21.70
C ARG A 155 24.02 -2.22 -21.12
N GLU A 156 24.11 -2.37 -19.80
CA GLU A 156 25.30 -2.89 -19.13
C GLU A 156 25.60 -4.34 -19.51
N ILE A 157 24.58 -5.21 -19.51
CA ILE A 157 24.73 -6.60 -19.94
C ILE A 157 25.24 -6.67 -21.38
N LYS A 158 24.67 -5.86 -22.28
CA LYS A 158 25.10 -5.82 -23.68
C LYS A 158 26.57 -5.38 -23.81
N ASN A 159 26.97 -4.35 -23.07
CA ASN A 159 28.35 -3.86 -23.07
C ASN A 159 29.33 -4.95 -22.58
N GLN A 160 28.97 -5.72 -21.55
CA GLN A 160 29.80 -6.82 -21.07
C GLN A 160 29.93 -7.92 -22.14
N THR A 161 28.83 -8.33 -22.77
CA THR A 161 28.86 -9.37 -23.83
C THR A 161 29.65 -8.98 -25.08
N SER A 162 29.84 -7.69 -25.37
CA SER A 162 30.66 -7.25 -26.53
C SER A 162 32.16 -7.17 -26.22
N VAL A 163 32.56 -7.25 -24.94
CA VAL A 163 33.97 -7.29 -24.54
C VAL A 163 34.52 -8.73 -24.60
N TYR A 164 33.65 -9.73 -24.57
CA TYR A 164 34.01 -11.15 -24.59
C TYR A 164 33.83 -11.83 -25.97
N ASN A 165 33.42 -11.10 -27.00
CA ASN A 165 33.35 -11.55 -28.40
C ASN A 165 34.29 -10.72 -29.25
#